data_AF-A0A0B5DX59-F1
#
_entry.id   AF-A0A0B5DX59-F1
#
_cell.length_a   1.000
_cell.length_b   1.000
_cell.length_c   1.000
_cell.angle_alpha   90.00
_cell.angle_beta   90.00
_cell.angle_gamma   90.00
#
_symmetry.space_group_name_H-M   'P 1'
#
loop_
_entity.id
_entity.type
_entity.pdbx_description
1 polymer ?
#
loop_
_entity_poly.entity_id
_entity_poly.type
_entity_poly.pdbx_seq_one_letter_code
_entity_poly.pdbx_strand_id
1 'polypeptide(L)'
;MMKKLLLAGACAFGISTAAFAALPPHADSAWQMTTIFESEEVIGAIEGSFIVSMEYQGADEAGVLQWRLRTDSCVFVIGLKALPMSESEGGVPMVGRVDYEIAGIRRVDELCATLDALRN
;
A
#
# COMPACT_ATOMS: atom_id res chain seq x y z
N MET A 1 67.22 -18.98 -5.12
CA MET A 1 67.11 -18.68 -6.57
C MET A 1 65.67 -18.27 -6.87
N MET A 2 65.53 -17.10 -7.50
CA MET A 2 64.38 -16.41 -8.15
C MET A 2 62.96 -17.04 -8.08
N LYS A 3 61.94 -16.35 -7.52
CA LYS A 3 61.11 -15.25 -8.09
C LYS A 3 60.15 -15.73 -9.20
N LYS A 4 58.84 -15.72 -8.92
CA LYS A 4 57.68 -15.61 -9.85
C LYS A 4 56.41 -15.39 -8.97
N LEU A 5 55.97 -14.15 -8.77
CA LEU A 5 55.04 -13.36 -9.60
C LEU A 5 53.59 -13.90 -9.57
N LEU A 6 52.77 -13.18 -8.79
CA LEU A 6 51.38 -12.74 -9.04
C LEU A 6 50.49 -13.64 -9.91
N LEU A 7 49.35 -14.04 -9.35
CA LEU A 7 48.06 -13.69 -9.95
C LEU A 7 46.97 -13.67 -8.88
N ALA A 8 46.42 -12.48 -8.68
CA ALA A 8 45.22 -12.23 -7.89
C ALA A 8 44.06 -13.03 -8.49
N GLY A 9 43.68 -14.12 -7.81
CA GLY A 9 42.43 -14.83 -8.07
C GLY A 9 41.29 -14.00 -7.52
N ALA A 10 40.54 -13.39 -8.43
CA ALA A 10 39.46 -12.47 -8.17
C ALA A 10 38.51 -12.97 -7.07
N CYS A 11 38.39 -12.19 -6.01
CA CYS A 11 37.19 -12.11 -5.19
C CYS A 11 36.02 -11.70 -6.09
N ALA A 12 35.43 -12.65 -6.79
CA ALA A 12 34.15 -12.49 -7.47
C ALA A 12 33.02 -12.54 -6.42
N PHE A 13 33.06 -11.62 -5.46
CA PHE A 13 31.90 -11.24 -4.67
C PHE A 13 31.04 -10.31 -5.54
N GLY A 14 30.40 -10.89 -6.54
CA GLY A 14 29.34 -10.25 -7.31
C GLY A 14 28.00 -10.80 -6.85
N ILE A 15 27.65 -10.59 -5.57
CA ILE A 15 26.28 -10.75 -5.11
C ILE A 15 25.49 -9.62 -5.78
N SER A 16 25.03 -9.88 -7.00
CA SER A 16 24.01 -9.10 -7.67
C SER A 16 22.69 -9.38 -6.94
N THR A 17 22.51 -8.83 -5.74
CA THR A 17 21.16 -8.48 -5.32
C THR A 17 20.75 -7.36 -6.27
N ALA A 18 20.01 -7.71 -7.32
CA ALA A 18 19.19 -6.75 -8.02
C ALA A 18 18.37 -6.06 -6.93
N ALA A 19 18.75 -4.83 -6.58
CA ALA A 19 17.94 -3.98 -5.75
C ALA A 19 16.72 -3.68 -6.62
N PHE A 20 15.72 -4.56 -6.53
CA PHE A 20 14.42 -4.39 -7.17
C PHE A 20 13.90 -3.04 -6.69
N ALA A 21 13.87 -2.07 -7.60
CA ALA A 21 13.50 -0.71 -7.28
C ALA A 21 12.00 -0.69 -6.98
N ALA A 22 11.64 -0.82 -5.71
CA ALA A 22 10.30 -0.52 -5.24
C ALA A 22 9.90 0.85 -5.80
N LEU A 23 8.68 0.96 -6.33
CA LEU A 23 8.16 2.23 -6.83
C LEU A 23 8.30 3.33 -5.75
N PRO A 24 8.42 4.61 -6.13
CA PRO A 24 8.40 5.69 -5.16
C PRO A 24 7.14 5.57 -4.27
N PRO A 25 7.24 5.72 -2.94
CA PRO A 25 6.10 5.54 -2.02
C PRO A 25 4.85 6.37 -2.37
N HIS A 26 5.04 7.50 -3.04
CA HIS A 26 3.96 8.35 -3.52
C HIS A 26 3.14 7.72 -4.66
N ALA A 27 3.80 6.99 -5.56
CA ALA A 27 3.10 6.29 -6.64
C ALA A 27 2.25 5.14 -6.09
N ASP A 28 2.77 4.44 -5.08
CA ASP A 28 2.07 3.37 -4.39
C ASP A 28 0.82 3.86 -3.65
N SER A 29 0.97 4.99 -2.93
CA SER A 29 -0.16 5.64 -2.27
C SER A 29 -1.25 6.05 -3.26
N ALA A 30 -0.90 6.57 -4.44
CA ALA A 30 -1.88 6.93 -5.46
C ALA A 30 -2.70 5.72 -5.92
N TRP A 31 -2.07 4.56 -6.14
CA TRP A 31 -2.77 3.33 -6.52
C TRP A 31 -3.72 2.84 -5.43
N GLN A 32 -3.29 2.88 -4.17
CA GLN A 32 -4.14 2.56 -3.03
C GLN A 32 -5.38 3.46 -2.97
N MET A 33 -5.21 4.77 -3.15
CA MET A 33 -6.31 5.73 -3.17
C MET A 33 -7.27 5.47 -4.34
N THR A 34 -6.73 5.18 -5.53
CA THR A 34 -7.54 4.80 -6.70
C THR A 34 -8.37 3.56 -6.42
N THR A 35 -7.78 2.50 -5.85
CA THR A 35 -8.52 1.29 -5.45
C THR A 35 -9.66 1.60 -4.49
N ILE A 36 -9.44 2.49 -3.51
CA ILE A 36 -10.49 2.88 -2.55
C ILE A 36 -11.63 3.62 -3.26
N PHE A 37 -11.31 4.58 -4.13
CA PHE A 37 -12.33 5.40 -4.79
C PHE A 37 -13.09 4.67 -5.91
N GLU A 38 -12.48 3.67 -6.53
CA GLU A 38 -13.12 2.85 -7.58
C GLU A 38 -13.90 1.65 -7.00
N SER A 39 -13.80 1.40 -5.69
CA SER A 39 -14.50 0.29 -5.04
C SER A 39 -16.00 0.57 -4.86
N GLU A 40 -16.83 -0.27 -5.46
CA GLU A 40 -18.29 -0.25 -5.25
C GLU A 40 -18.67 -0.48 -3.78
N GLU A 41 -17.90 -1.27 -3.04
CA GLU A 41 -18.13 -1.53 -1.61
C GLU A 41 -17.93 -0.26 -0.78
N VAL A 42 -16.88 0.52 -1.09
CA VAL A 42 -16.60 1.79 -0.41
C VAL A 42 -17.64 2.84 -0.80
N ILE A 43 -17.97 2.95 -2.10
CA ILE A 43 -19.00 3.86 -2.60
C ILE A 43 -20.35 3.56 -1.94
N GLY A 44 -20.71 2.28 -1.83
CA GLY A 44 -21.92 1.84 -1.14
C GLY A 44 -21.90 2.18 0.34
N ALA A 45 -20.78 1.98 1.03
CA ALA A 45 -20.65 2.22 2.46
C ALA A 45 -20.75 3.71 2.85
N ILE A 46 -20.30 4.63 1.98
CA ILE A 46 -20.40 6.07 2.25
C ILE A 46 -21.75 6.67 1.83
N GLU A 47 -22.62 5.91 1.16
CA GLU A 47 -23.97 6.32 0.77
C GLU A 47 -24.04 7.66 0.02
N GLY A 48 -23.04 7.96 -0.81
CA GLY A 48 -22.95 9.22 -1.56
C GLY A 48 -22.55 10.45 -0.75
N SER A 49 -22.12 10.28 0.50
CA SER A 49 -21.60 11.35 1.35
C SER A 49 -20.36 12.00 0.74
N PHE A 50 -20.18 13.31 0.97
CA PHE A 50 -19.05 14.04 0.41
C PHE A 50 -17.76 13.71 1.15
N ILE A 51 -16.72 13.31 0.42
CA ILE A 51 -15.42 12.98 1.00
C ILE A 51 -14.66 14.26 1.35
N VAL A 52 -14.34 14.41 2.63
CA VAL A 52 -13.65 15.60 3.18
C VAL A 52 -12.15 15.38 3.26
N SER A 53 -11.72 14.22 3.75
CA SER A 53 -10.30 13.87 3.82
C SER A 53 -10.07 12.37 3.75
N MET A 54 -8.85 12.00 3.34
CA MET A 54 -8.39 10.62 3.37
C MET A 54 -6.94 10.58 3.86
N GLU A 55 -6.66 9.75 4.86
CA GLU A 55 -5.40 9.76 5.60
C GLU A 55 -4.88 8.33 5.81
N TYR A 56 -3.65 8.06 5.39
CA TYR A 56 -2.99 6.79 5.68
C TYR A 56 -2.64 6.67 7.17
N GLN A 57 -3.01 5.55 7.79
CA GLN A 57 -2.83 5.29 9.22
C GLN A 57 -1.69 4.30 9.51
N GLY A 58 -1.04 3.74 8.48
CA GLY A 58 -0.08 2.66 8.63
C GLY A 58 -0.66 1.29 8.30
N ALA A 59 0.10 0.24 8.55
CA ALA A 59 -0.34 -1.14 8.45
C ALA A 59 -0.65 -1.70 9.85
N ASP A 60 -1.62 -2.61 9.95
CA ASP A 60 -1.85 -3.38 11.17
C ASP A 60 -0.88 -4.58 11.31
N GLU A 61 -1.03 -5.35 12.38
CA GLU A 61 -0.19 -6.52 12.66
C GLU A 61 -0.28 -7.62 11.60
N ALA A 62 -1.38 -7.67 10.83
CA ALA A 62 -1.57 -8.59 9.72
C ALA A 62 -1.03 -8.03 8.39
N GLY A 63 -0.46 -6.83 8.40
CA GLY A 63 0.04 -6.14 7.21
C GLY A 63 -1.04 -5.52 6.34
N VAL A 64 -2.28 -5.39 6.85
CA VAL A 64 -3.36 -4.70 6.12
C VAL A 64 -3.15 -3.20 6.27
N LEU A 65 -3.07 -2.50 5.15
CA LEU A 65 -2.91 -1.06 5.10
C LEU A 65 -4.21 -0.37 5.50
N GLN A 66 -4.16 0.55 6.45
CA GLN A 66 -5.33 1.21 7.01
C GLN A 66 -5.42 2.65 6.52
N TRP A 67 -6.56 3.01 5.94
CA TRP A 67 -6.87 4.36 5.47
C TRP A 67 -8.08 4.89 6.22
N ARG A 68 -7.95 6.08 6.82
CA ARG A 68 -9.09 6.78 7.43
C ARG A 68 -9.73 7.65 6.36
N LEU A 69 -10.99 7.39 6.07
CA LEU A 69 -11.82 8.18 5.16
C LEU A 69 -12.82 8.98 5.97
N ARG A 70 -12.73 10.30 5.92
CA ARG A 70 -13.70 11.21 6.55
C ARG A 70 -14.64 11.74 5.49
N THR A 71 -15.93 11.57 5.72
CA THR A 71 -17.00 12.23 4.97
C THR A 71 -17.56 13.41 5.77
N ASP A 72 -18.50 14.13 5.17
CA ASP A 72 -19.28 15.17 5.86
C ASP A 72 -20.29 14.59 6.87
N SER A 73 -20.63 13.31 6.74
CA SER A 73 -21.60 12.59 7.58
C SER A 73 -20.97 11.65 8.60
N CYS A 74 -19.77 11.13 8.35
CA CYS A 74 -19.21 10.03 9.14
C CYS A 74 -17.70 9.85 8.91
N VAL A 75 -17.09 8.92 9.65
CA VAL A 75 -15.70 8.50 9.50
C VAL A 75 -15.65 6.98 9.35
N PHE A 76 -14.85 6.54 8.39
CA PHE A 76 -14.62 5.15 8.07
C PHE A 76 -13.13 4.82 8.14
N VAL A 77 -12.83 3.57 8.46
CA VAL A 77 -11.50 2.98 8.30
C VAL A 77 -11.61 1.90 7.22
N ILE A 78 -10.84 2.07 6.16
CA ILE A 78 -10.77 1.20 4.99
C ILE A 78 -9.46 0.41 5.08
N GLY A 79 -9.56 -0.91 5.10
CA GLY A 79 -8.43 -1.82 5.03
C GLY A 79 -8.13 -2.20 3.59
N LEU A 80 -6.86 -2.14 3.20
CA LEU A 80 -6.36 -2.62 1.90
C LEU A 80 -5.35 -3.73 2.10
N LYS A 81 -5.46 -4.78 1.28
CA LYS A 81 -4.48 -5.86 1.23
C LYS A 81 -3.80 -5.87 -0.13
N ALA A 82 -2.47 -5.91 -0.13
CA ALA A 82 -1.69 -6.06 -1.34
C ALA A 82 -1.92 -7.46 -1.92
N LEU A 83 -2.24 -7.51 -3.21
CA LEU A 83 -2.31 -8.76 -3.96
C LEU A 83 -0.89 -9.22 -4.32
N PRO A 84 -0.66 -10.54 -4.38
CA PRO A 84 0.62 -11.06 -4.84
C PRO A 84 0.90 -10.58 -6.27
N MET A 85 2.10 -10.04 -6.49
CA MET A 85 2.52 -9.64 -7.83
C MET A 85 2.64 -10.88 -8.72
N SER A 86 2.21 -10.76 -9.98
CA SER A 86 2.47 -11.82 -10.96
C SER A 86 3.98 -11.98 -11.16
N GLU A 87 4.43 -13.23 -11.14
CA GLU A 87 5.80 -13.55 -11.58
C GLU A 87 5.88 -13.41 -13.10
N SER A 88 6.98 -12.87 -13.63
CA SER A 88 7.21 -12.93 -15.07
C SER A 88 7.52 -14.38 -15.49
N GLU A 89 7.33 -14.71 -16.77
CA GLU A 89 7.88 -15.96 -17.34
C GLU A 89 9.38 -16.05 -16.99
N GLY A 90 9.75 -17.02 -16.15
CA GLY A 90 11.10 -17.17 -15.61
C GLY A 90 11.25 -17.00 -14.09
N GLY A 91 10.16 -16.80 -13.33
CA GLY A 91 10.19 -16.82 -11.86
C GLY A 91 10.88 -15.60 -11.24
N VAL A 92 10.98 -14.50 -11.99
CA VAL A 92 11.47 -13.22 -11.48
C VAL A 92 10.26 -12.40 -11.03
N PRO A 93 10.22 -11.90 -9.78
CA PRO A 93 9.17 -11.00 -9.34
C PRO A 93 9.16 -9.76 -10.24
N MET A 94 8.02 -9.45 -10.87
CA MET A 94 7.90 -8.22 -11.64
C MET A 94 8.03 -7.02 -10.69
N VAL A 95 8.90 -6.07 -11.03
CA VAL A 95 8.94 -4.76 -10.36
C VAL A 95 7.89 -3.88 -11.02
N GLY A 96 6.87 -3.48 -10.29
CA GLY A 96 5.77 -2.73 -10.88
C GLY A 96 4.70 -2.31 -9.89
N ARG A 97 3.57 -1.88 -10.45
CA ARG A 97 2.37 -1.52 -9.71
C ARG A 97 1.94 -2.71 -8.85
N VAL A 98 1.66 -2.44 -7.58
CA VAL A 98 0.99 -3.38 -6.67
C VAL A 98 -0.51 -3.15 -6.83
N ASP A 99 -1.25 -4.22 -7.07
CA ASP A 99 -2.70 -4.18 -7.02
C ASP A 99 -3.19 -4.48 -5.60
N TYR A 100 -4.32 -3.88 -5.24
CA TYR A 100 -4.89 -3.97 -3.90
C TYR A 100 -6.34 -4.45 -3.97
N GLU A 101 -6.76 -5.13 -2.91
CA GLU A 101 -8.17 -5.46 -2.67
C GLU A 101 -8.65 -4.82 -1.37
N ILE A 102 -9.96 -4.53 -1.29
CA ILE A 102 -10.59 -4.10 -0.04
C ILE A 102 -10.60 -5.29 0.91
N ALA A 103 -9.92 -5.16 2.04
CA ALA A 103 -9.89 -6.17 3.09
C ALA A 103 -11.01 -5.99 4.12
N GLY A 104 -11.56 -4.77 4.23
CA GLY A 104 -12.69 -4.48 5.10
C GLY A 104 -13.00 -2.99 5.19
N ILE A 105 -14.23 -2.69 5.55
CA ILE A 105 -14.73 -1.33 5.76
C ILE A 105 -15.36 -1.27 7.15
N ARG A 106 -14.91 -0.33 7.98
CA ARG A 106 -15.43 -0.16 9.34
C ARG A 106 -15.86 1.28 9.57
N ARG A 107 -17.14 1.45 9.91
CA ARG A 107 -17.68 2.71 10.43
C ARG A 107 -17.12 2.98 11.82
N VAL A 108 -16.74 4.23 12.11
CA VAL A 108 -16.26 4.64 13.43
C VAL A 108 -17.36 5.43 14.14
N ASP A 109 -18.30 4.70 14.76
CA ASP A 109 -19.55 5.27 15.28
C ASP A 109 -19.34 6.44 16.25
N GLU A 110 -18.34 6.36 17.13
CA GLU A 110 -17.99 7.45 18.08
C GLU A 110 -17.62 8.75 17.35
N LEU A 111 -16.86 8.64 16.25
CA LEU A 111 -16.48 9.81 15.44
C LEU A 111 -17.65 10.32 14.61
N CYS A 112 -18.54 9.44 14.15
CA CYS A 112 -19.73 9.88 13.43
C CYS A 112 -20.70 10.62 14.36
N ALA A 113 -20.92 10.12 15.58
CA ALA A 113 -21.71 10.81 16.59
C ALA A 113 -21.10 12.17 16.96
N THR A 114 -19.77 12.26 17.02
CA THR A 114 -19.08 13.54 17.24
C THR A 114 -19.30 14.53 16.08
N LEU A 115 -19.27 14.06 14.84
CA LEU A 115 -19.57 14.89 13.67
C LEU A 115 -21.02 15.40 13.69
N ASP A 116 -21.97 14.53 14.04
CA ASP A 116 -23.38 14.90 14.16
C ASP A 116 -23.61 15.94 15.27
N ALA A 117 -22.92 15.81 16.40
CA ALA A 117 -22.98 16.77 17.50
C ALA A 117 -22.41 18.15 17.13
N LEU A 118 -21.42 18.21 16.25
CA LEU A 118 -20.84 19.47 15.77
C LEU A 118 -21.69 20.18 14.71
N ARG A 119 -22.64 19.48 14.10
CA ARG A 119 -23.55 20.03 13.08
C ARG A 119 -24.80 20.68 13.67
N ASN A 120 -25.14 20.39 14.93
CA ASN A 120 -26.32 20.90 15.65
C ASN A 120 -25.94 21.95 16.69
#